data_AF-A0A2W4PEW4-F1
#
_entry.id   AF-A0A2W4PEW4-F1
#
_cell.length_a   1.000
_cell.length_b   1.000
_cell.length_c   1.000
_cell.angle_alpha   90.00
_cell.angle_beta   90.00
_cell.angle_gamma   90.00
#
_symmetry.space_group_name_H-M   'P 1'
#
loop_
_entity.id
_entity.type
_entity.pdbx_description
1 polymer ?
#
loop_
_entity_poly.entity_id
_entity_poly.type
_entity_poly.pdbx_seq_one_letter_code
_entity_poly.pdbx_strand_id
1 'polypeptide(L)'
;MSDTSTPIDAELLEILRCPVAVHYKDKGSDPGRLRLVKNAWLVCDDSGYKYPIRNGIPVMLVSEGEKWKDTPEDELPVPPPPAE
;
A
#
# COMPACT_ATOMS: atom_id res chain seq x y z
N MET A 1 -7.67 25.22 0.04
CA MET A 1 -7.73 24.66 1.40
C MET A 1 -8.11 23.20 1.25
N SER A 2 -7.15 22.30 1.45
CA SER A 2 -7.37 20.87 1.72
C SER A 2 -6.13 20.40 2.48
N ASP A 3 -6.00 20.87 3.72
CA ASP A 3 -5.01 20.37 4.66
C ASP A 3 -5.60 19.12 5.31
N THR A 4 -5.74 18.05 4.52
CA THR A 4 -6.10 16.74 5.03
C THR A 4 -4.79 16.03 5.31
N SER A 5 -4.44 15.91 6.59
CA SER A 5 -3.19 15.31 7.11
C SER A 5 -3.16 13.79 6.84
N THR A 6 -3.10 13.40 5.58
CA THR A 6 -3.00 12.01 5.12
C THR A 6 -1.86 11.96 4.12
N PRO A 7 -0.94 10.99 4.21
CA PRO A 7 0.29 10.98 3.41
C PRO A 7 0.05 10.73 1.91
N ILE A 8 -1.19 10.49 1.50
CA ILE A 8 -1.60 10.27 0.12
C ILE A 8 -2.99 10.87 -0.09
N ASP A 9 -3.21 11.45 -1.27
CA ASP A 9 -4.51 11.97 -1.69
C ASP A 9 -5.52 10.84 -1.93
N ALA A 10 -6.80 11.08 -1.62
CA ALA A 10 -7.86 10.08 -1.72
C ALA A 10 -8.16 9.69 -3.18
N GLU A 11 -8.18 10.65 -4.11
CA GLU A 11 -8.40 10.38 -5.53
C GLU A 11 -7.23 9.58 -6.13
N LEU A 12 -6.00 9.89 -5.69
CA LEU A 12 -4.83 9.10 -6.05
C LEU A 12 -4.91 7.66 -5.53
N LEU A 13 -5.36 7.46 -4.28
CA LEU A 13 -5.53 6.13 -3.71
C LEU A 13 -6.58 5.30 -4.48
N GLU A 14 -7.65 5.93 -4.96
CA GLU A 14 -8.69 5.26 -5.74
C GLU A 14 -8.18 4.67 -7.05
N ILE A 15 -7.26 5.35 -7.74
CA ILE A 15 -6.69 4.88 -9.02
C ILE A 15 -5.49 3.95 -8.85
N LEU A 16 -4.80 3.98 -7.71
CA LEU A 16 -3.62 3.17 -7.48
C LEU A 16 -3.96 1.69 -7.29
N ARG A 17 -3.19 0.82 -7.94
CA ARG A 17 -3.29 -0.63 -7.79
C ARG A 17 -1.96 -1.26 -7.44
N CYS A 18 -2.03 -2.38 -6.72
CA CYS A 18 -0.91 -3.24 -6.41
C CYS A 18 -0.25 -3.75 -7.72
N PRO A 19 1.06 -3.54 -7.92
CA PRO A 19 1.77 -3.99 -9.12
C PRO A 19 1.67 -5.50 -9.36
N VAL A 20 1.47 -6.28 -8.28
CA VAL A 20 1.40 -7.73 -8.32
C VAL A 20 -0.02 -8.24 -8.58
N ALA A 21 -1.05 -7.55 -8.09
CA ALA A 21 -2.43 -8.05 -8.16
C ALA A 21 -3.25 -7.42 -9.30
N VAL A 22 -2.83 -6.30 -9.88
CA VAL A 22 -3.59 -5.58 -10.92
C VAL A 22 -3.96 -6.42 -12.15
N HIS A 23 -3.22 -7.50 -12.41
CA HIS A 23 -3.45 -8.40 -13.54
C HIS A 23 -4.18 -9.70 -13.17
N TYR A 24 -4.59 -9.87 -11.91
CA TYR A 24 -5.33 -11.05 -11.46
C TYR A 24 -6.72 -11.07 -12.10
N LYS A 25 -7.18 -12.27 -12.50
CA LYS A 25 -8.47 -12.43 -13.21
C LYS A 25 -9.54 -13.10 -12.35
N ASP A 26 -9.13 -13.61 -11.19
CA ASP A 26 -9.94 -14.36 -10.23
C ASP A 26 -10.41 -13.50 -9.04
N LYS A 27 -9.95 -12.25 -8.94
CA LYS A 27 -10.26 -11.32 -7.83
C LYS A 27 -11.35 -10.28 -8.14
N GLY A 28 -12.13 -10.49 -9.21
CA GLY A 28 -13.21 -9.61 -9.62
C GLY A 28 -12.83 -8.64 -10.74
N SER A 29 -13.63 -7.58 -10.92
CA SER A 29 -13.49 -6.64 -12.04
C SER A 29 -12.41 -5.58 -11.87
N ASP A 30 -11.92 -5.39 -10.64
CA ASP A 30 -10.96 -4.34 -10.28
C ASP A 30 -9.98 -4.86 -9.21
N PRO A 31 -9.05 -5.74 -9.60
CA PRO A 31 -8.15 -6.42 -8.68
C PRO A 31 -6.99 -5.51 -8.25
N GLY A 32 -6.43 -5.80 -7.07
CA GLY A 32 -5.25 -5.11 -6.54
C GLY A 32 -5.55 -3.75 -5.93
N ARG A 33 -6.77 -3.52 -5.43
CA ARG A 33 -7.11 -2.31 -4.67
C ARG A 33 -6.21 -2.18 -3.44
N LEU A 34 -5.84 -0.93 -3.13
CA LEU A 34 -4.99 -0.61 -1.99
C LEU A 34 -5.79 0.10 -0.90
N ARG A 35 -5.50 -0.22 0.35
CA ARG A 35 -6.03 0.47 1.53
C ARG A 35 -4.89 1.16 2.27
N LEU A 36 -5.14 2.40 2.70
CA LEU A 36 -4.23 3.09 3.60
C LEU A 36 -4.38 2.52 5.01
N VAL A 37 -3.28 2.06 5.59
CA VAL A 37 -3.21 1.52 6.96
C VAL A 37 -2.19 2.33 7.75
N LYS A 38 -2.56 2.69 8.99
CA LYS A 38 -1.73 3.44 9.95
C LYS A 38 -1.12 4.74 9.40
N ASN A 39 -1.75 5.37 8.39
CA ASN A 39 -1.22 6.55 7.68
C ASN A 39 0.25 6.39 7.24
N ALA A 40 0.67 5.17 6.91
CA ALA A 40 2.06 4.87 6.62
C ALA A 40 2.25 3.69 5.64
N TRP A 41 1.18 2.94 5.34
CA TRP A 41 1.25 1.72 4.55
C TRP A 41 0.09 1.64 3.56
N LEU A 42 0.36 1.14 2.36
CA LEU A 42 -0.65 0.71 1.39
C LEU A 42 -0.72 -0.81 1.39
N VAL A 43 -1.86 -1.37 1.78
CA VAL A 43 -2.07 -2.82 1.86
C VAL A 43 -2.94 -3.30 0.72
N CYS A 44 -2.53 -4.39 0.07
CA CYS A 44 -3.30 -5.10 -0.95
C CYS A 44 -3.88 -6.39 -0.36
N ASP A 45 -5.20 -6.52 -0.31
CA ASP A 45 -5.86 -7.73 0.21
C ASP A 45 -5.76 -8.92 -0.75
N ASP A 46 -5.59 -8.66 -2.05
CA ASP A 46 -5.52 -9.72 -3.07
C ASP A 46 -4.18 -10.47 -3.08
N SER A 47 -3.08 -9.75 -2.86
CA SER A 47 -1.73 -10.33 -2.83
C SER A 47 -1.18 -10.48 -1.41
N GLY A 48 -1.74 -9.75 -0.44
CA GLY A 48 -1.21 -9.61 0.93
C GLY A 48 -0.04 -8.62 1.06
N TYR A 49 0.40 -8.01 -0.04
CA TYR A 49 1.60 -7.16 -0.07
C TYR A 49 1.32 -5.84 0.64
N LYS A 50 2.33 -5.33 1.36
CA LYS A 50 2.20 -4.10 2.16
C LYS A 50 3.33 -3.14 1.81
N TYR A 51 2.99 -2.04 1.15
CA TYR A 51 3.94 -1.08 0.60
C TYR A 51 4.09 0.11 1.56
N PRO A 52 5.31 0.46 1.99
CA PRO A 52 5.51 1.59 2.89
C PRO A 52 5.35 2.92 2.15
N ILE A 53 4.84 3.93 2.84
CA ILE A 53 4.86 5.33 2.40
C ILE A 53 6.02 6.02 3.11
N ARG A 54 7.04 6.44 2.35
CA ARG A 54 8.24 7.07 2.86
C ARG A 54 8.30 8.51 2.36
N ASN A 55 8.39 9.48 3.27
CA ASN A 55 8.42 10.92 2.92
C ASN A 55 7.24 11.36 2.03
N GLY A 56 6.04 10.79 2.26
CA GLY A 56 4.85 11.06 1.44
C GLY A 56 4.83 10.36 0.07
N ILE A 57 5.82 9.51 -0.23
CA ILE A 57 5.91 8.77 -1.50
C ILE A 57 5.64 7.29 -1.25
N PRO A 58 4.58 6.71 -1.87
CA PRO A 58 4.35 5.27 -1.84
C PRO A 58 5.48 4.49 -2.54
N VAL A 59 6.12 3.58 -1.83
CA VAL A 59 7.19 2.74 -2.39
C VAL A 59 6.55 1.51 -3.04
N MET A 60 6.11 1.67 -4.29
CA MET A 60 5.41 0.64 -5.08
C MET A 60 6.37 -0.40 -5.71
N LEU A 61 7.42 -0.78 -5.00
CA LEU A 61 8.35 -1.84 -5.43
C LEU A 61 7.83 -3.20 -4.97
N VAL A 62 7.83 -4.19 -5.86
CA VAL A 62 7.35 -5.55 -5.56
C VAL A 62 8.12 -6.17 -4.39
N SER A 63 9.45 -6.07 -4.41
CA SER A 63 10.33 -6.58 -3.35
C SER A 63 10.04 -5.95 -1.99
N GLU A 64 9.74 -4.66 -1.95
CA GLU A 64 9.39 -3.97 -0.70
C GLU A 64 8.03 -4.42 -0.17
N GLY A 65 7.02 -4.56 -1.04
CA GLY A 65 5.71 -5.06 -0.63
C GLY A 65 5.73 -6.50 -0.14
N GLU A 66 6.59 -7.33 -0.73
CA GLU A 66 6.75 -8.75 -0.39
C GLU A 66 7.34 -8.94 1.01
N LYS A 67 8.33 -8.12 1.41
CA LYS A 67 8.96 -8.16 2.74
C LYS A 67 7.95 -8.14 3.90
N TRP A 68 6.84 -7.43 3.73
CA TRP A 68 5.82 -7.22 4.76
C TRP A 68 4.57 -8.07 4.56
N LYS A 69 4.57 -8.97 3.58
CA LYS A 69 3.39 -9.77 3.23
C LYS A 69 2.85 -10.57 4.40
N ASP A 70 3.74 -11.15 5.20
CA ASP A 70 3.36 -12.00 6.34
C ASP A 70 3.32 -11.26 7.68
N THR A 71 3.73 -9.98 7.72
CA THR A 71 3.63 -9.16 8.93
C THR A 71 2.17 -8.77 9.18
N PRO A 72 1.60 -9.03 10.37
CA PRO A 72 0.27 -8.55 10.74
C PRO A 72 0.15 -7.02 10.63
N GLU A 73 -1.02 -6.51 10.23
CA GLU A 73 -1.23 -5.06 10.03
C GLU A 73 -0.99 -4.25 11.32
N ASP A 74 -1.32 -4.81 12.48
CA ASP A 74 -1.12 -4.25 13.81
C ASP A 74 0.35 -4.25 14.26
N GLU A 75 1.20 -5.09 13.66
CA GLU A 75 2.65 -5.13 13.91
C GLU A 75 3.48 -4.26 12.95
N LEU A 76 2.86 -3.71 11.90
CA LEU A 76 3.56 -2.81 10.97
C LEU A 76 4.16 -1.57 11.69
N PRO A 77 5.47 -1.29 11.50
CA PRO A 77 6.13 -0.17 12.17
C PRO A 77 5.69 1.19 11.62
N VAL A 78 5.68 2.20 12.49
CA VAL A 78 5.39 3.60 12.16
C VAL A 78 6.44 4.49 12.85
N PRO A 79 7.29 5.23 12.11
CA PRO A 79 7.34 5.28 10.65
C PRO A 79 7.85 3.95 10.04
N PRO A 80 7.55 3.68 8.75
CA PRO A 80 8.13 2.55 8.06
C PRO A 80 9.66 2.63 8.05
N PRO A 81 10.38 1.51 8.16
CA PRO A 81 11.84 1.51 8.09
C PRO A 81 12.31 1.99 6.71
N PRO A 82 13.53 2.53 6.62
CA PRO A 82 14.11 2.95 5.33
C PRO A 82 14.22 1.78 4.35
N ALA A 83 14.37 2.09 3.06
CA ALA A 83 14.75 1.08 2.07
C ALA A 83 16.15 0.55 2.44
N GLU A 84 16.32 -0.76 2.35
CA GLU A 84 17.64 -1.42 2.45
C GLU A 84 18.43 -1.27 1.16
#